data_AF-A0A1H0XI59-F1
#
_entry.id   AF-A0A1H0XI59-F1
#
_cell.length_a   1.000
_cell.length_b   1.000
_cell.length_c   1.000
_cell.angle_alpha   90.00
_cell.angle_beta   90.00
_cell.angle_gamma   90.00
#
_symmetry.space_group_name_H-M   'P 1'
#
loop_
_entity.id
_entity.type
_entity.pdbx_description
1 polymer ?
#
loop_
_entity_poly.entity_id
_entity_poly.type
_entity_poly.pdbx_seq_one_letter_code
_entity_poly.pdbx_strand_id
1 'polypeptide(L)'
;MIKLIVFGKEKRPINYSITISACLLQLSFLFLWIRKFIGLQTIHNEGFERFERFATFVNVSYFVLLIPLLLIFAWYGVKKILVQDQFFILKIVFVFVYLGALIGILILGQPIFEILYYGFAP
;
A
#
# COMPACT_ATOMS: atom_id res chain seq x y z
N MET A 1 12.24 13.51 -36.29
CA MET A 1 10.88 14.00 -35.97
C MET A 1 10.22 13.00 -35.03
N ILE A 2 10.40 13.18 -33.71
CA ILE A 2 9.90 12.26 -32.68
C ILE A 2 8.40 12.53 -32.52
N LYS A 3 7.55 11.62 -33.02
CA LYS A 3 6.11 11.65 -32.78
C LYS A 3 5.86 11.31 -31.31
N LEU A 4 5.78 12.35 -30.48
CA LEU A 4 5.06 12.30 -29.20
C LEU A 4 3.61 11.97 -29.51
N ILE A 5 3.23 10.69 -29.33
CA ILE A 5 1.84 10.25 -29.30
C ILE A 5 1.25 10.83 -28.01
N VAL A 6 0.82 12.08 -28.09
CA VAL A 6 0.04 12.74 -27.06
C VAL A 6 -1.32 12.04 -27.02
N PHE A 7 -1.45 11.15 -26.04
CA PHE A 7 -2.67 10.78 -25.34
C PHE A 7 -3.96 10.99 -26.13
N GLY A 8 -4.29 10.01 -26.97
CA GLY A 8 -5.63 9.87 -27.51
C GLY A 8 -6.64 9.74 -26.38
N LYS A 9 -7.56 10.71 -26.30
CA LYS A 9 -8.91 10.62 -25.71
C LYS A 9 -9.04 9.64 -24.52
N GLU A 10 -8.89 10.09 -23.27
CA GLU A 10 -9.38 9.28 -22.14
C GLU A 10 -10.20 10.09 -21.13
N LYS A 11 -11.45 9.65 -20.94
CA LYS A 11 -12.37 10.02 -19.86
C LYS A 11 -11.86 9.62 -18.46
N ARG A 12 -10.60 9.90 -18.09
CA ARG A 12 -10.00 9.37 -16.84
C ARG A 12 -9.13 10.32 -15.99
N PRO A 13 -9.35 11.65 -15.94
CA PRO A 13 -8.58 12.51 -15.02
C PRO A 13 -8.74 12.08 -13.55
N ILE A 14 -9.91 11.53 -13.18
CA ILE A 14 -10.22 11.05 -11.83
C ILE A 14 -9.32 9.85 -11.43
N ASN A 15 -9.07 8.93 -12.36
CA ASN A 15 -8.29 7.72 -12.07
C ASN A 15 -6.82 8.06 -11.77
N TYR A 16 -6.25 9.02 -12.50
CA TYR A 16 -4.89 9.50 -12.24
C TYR A 16 -4.81 10.28 -10.92
N SER A 17 -5.83 11.06 -10.59
CA SER A 17 -5.91 11.81 -9.33
C SER A 17 -5.88 10.91 -8.10
N ILE A 18 -6.60 9.77 -8.12
CA ILE A 18 -6.61 8.79 -7.02
C ILE A 18 -5.23 8.16 -6.84
N THR A 19 -4.57 7.75 -7.93
CA THR A 19 -3.23 7.15 -7.87
C THR A 19 -2.18 8.15 -7.39
N ILE A 20 -2.24 9.41 -7.85
CA ILE A 20 -1.34 10.48 -7.40
C ILE A 20 -1.56 10.78 -5.92
N SER A 21 -2.81 10.85 -5.46
CA SER A 21 -3.13 11.07 -4.05
C SER A 21 -2.58 9.97 -3.15
N ALA A 22 -2.72 8.70 -3.53
CA ALA A 22 -2.15 7.58 -2.78
C ALA A 22 -0.62 7.60 -2.79
N CYS A 23 0.01 7.98 -3.90
CA CYS A 23 1.46 8.12 -3.99
C CYS A 23 1.98 9.24 -3.09
N LEU A 24 1.30 10.39 -3.06
CA LEU A 24 1.61 11.50 -2.15
C LEU A 24 1.41 11.10 -0.68
N LEU A 25 0.38 10.32 -0.37
CA LEU A 25 0.15 9.80 0.97
C LEU A 25 1.30 8.87 1.40
N GLN A 26 1.72 7.96 0.52
CA GLN A 26 2.85 7.05 0.78
C GLN A 26 4.17 7.80 0.96
N LEU A 27 4.46 8.80 0.13
CA LEU A 27 5.65 9.65 0.28
C LEU A 27 5.64 10.46 1.57
N SER A 28 4.50 11.05 1.92
CA SER A 28 4.34 11.82 3.17
C SER A 28 4.54 10.92 4.39
N PHE A 29 4.00 9.70 4.32
CA PHE A 29 4.20 8.70 5.35
C PHE A 29 5.68 8.32 5.49
N LEU A 30 6.35 8.04 4.37
CA LEU A 30 7.77 7.68 4.34
C LEU A 30 8.65 8.81 4.90
N PHE A 31 8.30 10.07 4.62
CA PHE A 31 8.98 11.23 5.21
C PHE A 31 8.81 11.31 6.73
N LEU A 32 7.58 11.18 7.23
CA LEU A 32 7.31 11.16 8.68
C LEU A 32 8.02 9.99 9.37
N TRP A 33 8.10 8.87 8.67
CA TRP A 33 8.76 7.66 9.13
C TRP A 33 10.28 7.83 9.26
N ILE A 34 10.95 8.35 8.24
CA ILE A 34 12.40 8.66 8.28
C ILE A 34 12.69 9.64 9.43
N ARG A 35 11.85 10.67 9.61
CA ARG A 35 12.01 11.64 10.71
C ARG A 35 11.90 10.97 12.08
N LYS A 36 10.95 10.05 12.25
CA LYS A 36 10.77 9.29 13.50
C LYS A 36 11.96 8.37 13.77
N PHE A 37 12.45 7.69 12.74
CA PHE A 37 13.61 6.80 12.82
C PHE A 37 14.89 7.55 13.24
N ILE A 38 15.18 8.69 12.60
CA ILE A 38 16.33 9.54 12.96
C ILE A 38 16.20 10.07 14.39
N GLY A 39 15.00 10.49 14.80
CA GLY A 39 14.72 10.96 16.16
C GLY A 39 14.94 9.89 17.24
N LEU A 40 14.72 8.61 16.90
CA LEU A 40 14.98 7.50 17.82
C LEU A 40 16.46 7.16 17.91
N GLN A 41 17.21 7.21 16.79
CA GLN A 41 18.67 7.00 16.82
C GLN A 41 19.45 8.11 17.54
N THR A 42 18.95 9.35 17.53
CA THR A 42 19.64 10.52 18.09
C THR A 42 19.49 10.68 19.61
N ILE A 43 18.51 10.02 20.23
CA ILE A 43 18.25 10.17 21.67
C ILE A 43 18.73 8.90 22.38
N HIS A 44 19.97 8.94 22.86
CA HIS A 44 20.72 7.76 23.30
C HIS A 44 20.42 7.25 24.72
N ASN A 45 19.29 7.62 25.35
CA ASN A 45 19.16 7.40 26.81
C ASN A 45 17.76 7.11 27.38
N GLU A 46 16.78 6.66 26.60
CA GLU A 46 15.45 6.29 27.12
C GLU A 46 15.00 4.92 26.61
N GLY A 47 15.05 3.92 27.49
CA GLY A 47 14.79 2.50 27.22
C GLY A 47 13.31 2.10 27.10
N PHE A 48 13.12 0.81 26.76
CA PHE A 48 11.91 -0.04 26.72
C PHE A 48 10.53 0.57 26.36
N GLU A 49 10.04 1.61 27.03
CA GLU A 49 8.77 2.28 26.68
C GLU A 49 8.77 2.86 25.25
N ARG A 50 9.94 3.30 24.75
CA ARG A 50 10.09 3.70 23.34
C ARG A 50 10.05 2.53 22.38
N PHE A 51 10.52 1.35 22.78
CA PHE A 51 10.49 0.16 21.94
C PHE A 51 9.06 -0.31 21.69
N GLU A 52 8.19 -0.29 22.71
CA GLU A 52 6.77 -0.60 22.52
C GLU A 52 6.06 0.44 21.63
N ARG A 53 6.33 1.74 21.85
CA ARG A 53 5.81 2.81 20.97
C ARG A 53 6.33 2.70 19.54
N PHE A 54 7.55 2.21 19.37
CA PHE A 54 8.18 1.98 18.08
C PHE A 54 7.62 0.74 17.38
N ALA A 55 7.44 -0.37 18.10
CA ALA A 55 6.76 -1.57 17.62
C ALA A 55 5.35 -1.23 17.14
N THR A 56 4.61 -0.48 17.96
CA THR A 56 3.28 0.02 17.60
C THR A 56 3.33 0.93 16.37
N PHE A 57 4.32 1.82 16.29
CA PHE A 57 4.51 2.67 15.12
C PHE A 57 4.78 1.87 13.85
N VAL A 58 5.63 0.85 13.90
CA VAL A 58 5.97 -0.03 12.75
C VAL A 58 4.74 -0.83 12.32
N ASN A 59 4.00 -1.38 13.29
CA ASN A 59 2.79 -2.14 13.01
C ASN A 59 1.71 -1.25 12.35
N VAL A 60 1.46 -0.06 12.90
CA VAL A 60 0.53 0.91 12.29
C VAL A 60 1.03 1.37 10.91
N SER A 61 2.34 1.54 10.73
CA SER A 61 2.95 1.93 9.46
C SER A 61 2.63 0.97 8.32
N TYR A 62 2.67 -0.33 8.61
CA TYR A 62 2.33 -1.37 7.66
C TYR A 62 0.92 -1.17 7.08
N PHE A 63 -0.09 -1.01 7.95
CA PHE A 63 -1.47 -0.83 7.52
C PHE A 63 -1.69 0.48 6.77
N VAL A 64 -1.08 1.57 7.22
CA VAL A 64 -1.20 2.88 6.56
C VAL A 64 -0.64 2.86 5.14
N LEU A 65 0.41 2.06 4.88
CA LEU A 65 1.00 1.93 3.56
C LEU A 65 0.25 0.91 2.67
N LEU A 66 -0.12 -0.25 3.23
CA LEU A 66 -0.73 -1.33 2.43
C LEU A 66 -2.20 -1.08 2.12
N ILE A 67 -2.99 -0.53 3.04
CA ILE A 67 -4.44 -0.35 2.82
C ILE A 67 -4.72 0.52 1.58
N PRO A 68 -4.10 1.71 1.40
CA PRO A 68 -4.31 2.51 0.19
C PRO A 68 -3.87 1.78 -1.09
N LEU A 69 -2.76 1.05 -1.03
CA LEU A 69 -2.24 0.30 -2.17
C LEU A 69 -3.19 -0.84 -2.58
N LEU A 70 -3.65 -1.63 -1.61
CA LEU A 70 -4.59 -2.71 -1.82
C LEU A 70 -5.96 -2.20 -2.27
N LEU A 71 -6.40 -1.03 -1.82
CA LEU A 71 -7.63 -0.40 -2.31
C LEU A 71 -7.54 -0.04 -3.80
N ILE A 72 -6.39 0.48 -4.25
CA ILE A 72 -6.16 0.78 -5.67
C ILE A 72 -6.16 -0.51 -6.48
N PHE A 73 -5.49 -1.55 -6.00
CA PHE A 73 -5.51 -2.86 -6.65
C PHE A 73 -6.91 -3.45 -6.68
N ALA A 74 -7.64 -3.46 -5.56
CA ALA A 74 -9.03 -3.89 -5.47
C ALA A 74 -9.89 -3.19 -6.52
N TRP A 75 -9.83 -1.87 -6.56
CA TRP A 75 -10.57 -1.06 -7.53
C TRP A 75 -10.21 -1.40 -8.99
N TYR A 76 -8.92 -1.43 -9.30
CA TYR A 76 -8.44 -1.67 -10.67
C TYR A 76 -8.71 -3.10 -11.14
N GLY A 77 -8.46 -4.08 -10.27
CA GLY A 77 -8.65 -5.50 -10.54
C GLY A 77 -10.12 -5.85 -10.71
N VAL A 78 -11.01 -5.39 -9.81
CA VAL A 78 -12.46 -5.60 -9.95
C VAL A 78 -12.97 -5.00 -11.25
N LYS A 79 -12.57 -3.76 -11.57
CA LYS A 79 -12.95 -3.12 -12.84
C LYS A 79 -12.51 -3.92 -14.06
N LYS A 80 -11.31 -4.52 -14.03
CA LYS A 80 -10.80 -5.37 -15.12
C LYS A 80 -11.58 -6.67 -15.24
N ILE A 81 -11.90 -7.34 -14.13
CA ILE A 81 -12.63 -8.61 -14.12
C ILE A 81 -14.06 -8.43 -14.65
N LEU A 82 -14.74 -7.35 -14.25
CA LEU A 82 -16.12 -7.10 -14.67
C LEU A 82 -16.28 -6.87 -16.19
N VAL A 83 -15.26 -6.30 -16.83
CA VAL A 83 -15.24 -5.97 -18.27
C VAL A 83 -14.93 -7.17 -19.19
N GLN A 84 -14.46 -8.30 -18.64
CA GLN A 84 -14.17 -9.49 -19.47
C GLN A 84 -15.43 -10.08 -20.10
N ASP A 85 -15.38 -10.63 -21.31
CA ASP A 85 -16.50 -11.38 -21.91
C ASP A 85 -16.52 -12.84 -21.44
N GLN A 86 -16.90 -13.03 -20.18
CA GLN A 86 -17.00 -14.33 -19.49
C GLN A 86 -18.39 -14.50 -18.87
N PHE A 87 -18.75 -15.73 -18.51
CA PHE A 87 -20.01 -16.02 -17.82
C PHE A 87 -20.13 -15.20 -16.52
N PHE A 88 -21.31 -14.62 -16.29
CA PHE A 88 -21.57 -13.69 -15.18
C PHE A 88 -21.26 -14.30 -13.80
N ILE A 89 -21.64 -15.56 -13.57
CA ILE A 89 -21.41 -16.28 -12.31
C ILE A 89 -19.90 -16.44 -12.05
N LEU A 90 -19.13 -16.78 -13.08
CA LEU A 90 -17.68 -16.99 -12.96
C LEU A 90 -16.96 -15.69 -12.60
N LYS A 91 -17.40 -14.54 -13.15
CA LYS A 91 -16.85 -13.22 -12.78
C LYS A 91 -17.04 -12.93 -11.30
N ILE A 92 -18.22 -13.20 -10.75
CA ILE A 92 -18.52 -12.93 -9.34
C ILE A 92 -17.61 -13.78 -8.46
N VAL A 93 -17.51 -15.09 -8.74
CA VAL A 93 -16.60 -15.99 -8.01
C VAL A 93 -15.16 -15.46 -8.08
N PHE A 94 -14.71 -15.04 -9.26
CA PHE A 94 -13.36 -14.52 -9.43
C PHE A 94 -13.12 -13.21 -8.66
N VAL A 95 -14.11 -12.31 -8.60
CA VAL A 95 -14.04 -11.09 -7.78
C VAL A 95 -13.92 -11.44 -6.29
N PHE A 96 -14.71 -12.40 -5.79
CA PHE A 96 -14.63 -12.83 -4.39
C PHE A 96 -13.26 -13.43 -4.06
N VAL A 97 -12.75 -14.33 -4.91
CA VAL A 97 -11.43 -14.93 -4.75
C VAL A 97 -10.33 -13.86 -4.80
N TYR A 98 -10.45 -12.91 -5.73
CA TYR A 98 -9.50 -11.80 -5.89
C TYR A 98 -9.45 -10.89 -4.66
N LEU A 99 -10.61 -10.45 -4.15
CA LEU A 99 -10.67 -9.63 -2.94
C LEU A 99 -10.17 -10.42 -1.71
N GLY A 100 -10.51 -11.70 -1.61
CA GLY A 100 -10.00 -12.59 -0.58
C GLY A 100 -8.46 -12.70 -0.61
N ALA A 101 -7.86 -12.80 -1.79
CA ALA A 101 -6.41 -12.81 -1.94
C ALA A 101 -5.76 -11.49 -1.49
N LEU A 102 -6.37 -10.33 -1.79
CA LEU A 102 -5.87 -9.03 -1.31
C LEU A 102 -5.91 -8.92 0.22
N ILE A 103 -6.96 -9.43 0.87
CA ILE A 103 -7.04 -9.51 2.33
C ILE A 103 -5.98 -10.47 2.87
N GLY A 104 -5.76 -11.62 2.21
CA GLY A 104 -4.70 -12.56 2.57
C GLY A 104 -3.31 -11.91 2.54
N ILE A 105 -3.02 -11.10 1.52
CA ILE A 105 -1.78 -10.33 1.43
C ILE A 105 -1.63 -9.35 2.62
N LEU A 106 -2.71 -8.71 3.05
CA LEU A 106 -2.70 -7.81 4.20
C LEU A 106 -2.38 -8.54 5.52
N ILE A 107 -2.92 -9.74 5.72
CA ILE A 107 -2.71 -10.50 6.95
C ILE A 107 -1.32 -11.15 6.97
N LEU A 108 -0.94 -11.80 5.86
CA LEU A 108 0.32 -12.54 5.76
C LEU A 108 1.54 -11.64 5.58
N GLY A 109 1.36 -10.43 5.05
CA GLY A 109 2.46 -9.49 4.86
C GLY A 109 2.91 -8.80 6.15
N GLN A 110 2.04 -8.68 7.16
CA GLN A 110 2.37 -8.03 8.43
C GLN A 110 3.56 -8.71 9.14
N PRO A 111 3.57 -10.03 9.39
CA PRO A 111 4.70 -10.68 10.06
C PRO A 111 5.99 -10.59 9.24
N ILE A 112 5.90 -10.64 7.91
CA ILE A 112 7.06 -10.50 7.02
C ILE A 112 7.66 -9.09 7.16
N PHE A 113 6.81 -8.06 7.18
CA PHE A 113 7.23 -6.68 7.37
C PHE A 113 7.87 -6.45 8.73
N GLU A 114 7.31 -7.07 9.77
CA GLU A 114 7.80 -6.99 11.15
C GLU A 114 9.16 -7.70 11.28
N ILE A 115 9.32 -8.90 10.72
CA ILE A 115 10.59 -9.65 10.69
C ILE A 115 11.67 -8.90 9.93
N LEU A 116 11.35 -8.36 8.75
CA LEU A 116 12.28 -7.52 7.99
C LEU A 116 12.75 -6.35 8.88
N TYR A 117 11.84 -5.73 9.62
CA TYR A 117 12.18 -4.58 10.42
C TYR A 117 13.06 -4.90 11.64
N TYR A 118 12.70 -5.92 12.41
CA TYR A 118 13.49 -6.34 13.58
C TYR A 118 14.79 -7.08 13.19
N GLY A 119 14.84 -7.71 12.03
CA GLY A 119 16.06 -8.35 11.51
C GLY A 119 17.15 -7.38 11.04
N PHE A 120 16.80 -6.11 10.79
CA PHE A 120 17.75 -5.04 10.44
C PHE A 120 18.01 -4.04 11.58
N ALA A 121 17.35 -4.20 12.73
CA ALA A 121 17.64 -3.42 13.93
C ALA A 121 18.86 -4.06 14.65
N PRO A 122 20.00 -3.34 14.79
CA PRO A 122 21.19 -3.85 15.48
C PRO A 122 20.99 -4.02 16.98
#